data_AF-A0A1F2RR43-F1
#
_entry.id   AF-A0A1F2RR43-F1
#
_cell.length_a   1.000
_cell.length_b   1.000
_cell.length_c   1.000
_cell.angle_alpha   90.00
_cell.angle_beta   90.00
_cell.angle_gamma   90.00
#
_symmetry.space_group_name_H-M   'P 1'
#
loop_
_entity.id
_entity.type
_entity.pdbx_description
1 polymer ?
#
loop_
_entity_poly.entity_id
_entity_poly.type
_entity_poly.pdbx_seq_one_letter_code
_entity_poly.pdbx_strand_id
1 'polypeptide(L)'
;MMMKCNDLETNAIAYMDGKLPPAQRNAMELHLAVCPACRERIEGFTQVLGLLDEWEGVQPSSFFQTRLTARLEEEAVTQGWWKNAWRAWIPRPVTGSLFAIVFAVVVTVGVVLLRYSPTPSPVEMSQPAAPAVAVVASAGDETALYQDLPLLEDWEVLRNFEVLQELSNTTPVMQ
;
A
#
# COMPACT_ATOMS: atom_id res chain seq x y z
N MET A 1 -12.48 7.51 21.32
CA MET A 1 -11.06 7.56 21.72
C MET A 1 -10.48 8.78 21.02
N MET A 2 -9.99 9.77 21.77
CA MET A 2 -9.48 11.02 21.20
C MET A 2 -8.15 10.73 20.50
N MET A 3 -8.02 11.08 19.22
CA MET A 3 -6.75 11.00 18.49
C MET A 3 -5.73 11.94 19.14
N LYS A 4 -4.45 11.54 19.20
CA LYS A 4 -3.38 12.39 19.75
C LYS A 4 -2.83 13.30 18.64
N CYS A 5 -2.24 14.43 19.02
CA CYS A 5 -1.63 15.36 18.05
C CYS A 5 -0.51 14.71 17.23
N ASN A 6 0.27 13.82 17.84
CA ASN A 6 1.34 13.10 17.13
C ASN A 6 0.78 12.16 16.05
N ASP A 7 -0.37 11.52 16.32
CA ASP A 7 -1.00 10.64 15.34
C ASP A 7 -1.49 11.43 14.12
N LEU A 8 -1.86 12.70 14.31
CA LEU A 8 -2.26 13.57 13.20
C LEU A 8 -1.08 13.92 12.32
N GLU A 9 0.07 14.25 12.91
CA GLU A 9 1.29 14.58 12.19
C GLU A 9 1.74 13.42 11.28
N THR A 10 1.75 12.20 11.82
CA THR A 10 2.06 10.98 11.05
C THR A 10 1.08 10.74 9.90
N ASN A 11 -0.19 11.12 10.07
CA ASN A 11 -1.25 10.88 9.08
C ASN A 11 -1.59 12.10 8.22
N ALA A 12 -0.89 13.22 8.38
CA ALA A 12 -1.24 14.49 7.74
C ALA A 12 -1.20 14.40 6.21
N ILE A 13 -0.15 13.78 5.64
CA ILE A 13 -0.03 13.60 4.19
C ILE A 13 -1.13 12.69 3.66
N ALA A 14 -1.36 11.54 4.31
CA ALA A 14 -2.40 10.59 3.90
C ALA A 14 -3.81 11.19 3.98
N TYR A 15 -4.03 12.16 4.87
CA TYR A 15 -5.26 12.94 4.95
C TYR A 15 -5.45 13.90 3.79
N MET A 16 -4.42 14.69 3.50
CA MET A 16 -4.43 15.67 2.41
C MET A 16 -4.60 14.98 1.05
N ASP A 17 -3.93 13.84 0.85
CA ASP A 17 -4.09 12.98 -0.33
C ASP A 17 -5.44 12.24 -0.37
N GLY A 18 -6.21 12.30 0.71
CA GLY A 18 -7.48 11.61 0.84
C GLY A 18 -7.41 10.08 0.97
N LYS A 19 -6.23 9.52 1.25
CA LYS A 19 -5.91 8.08 1.31
C LYS A 19 -6.20 7.42 2.67
N LEU A 20 -6.68 8.18 3.67
CA LEU A 20 -7.02 7.60 4.97
C LEU A 20 -8.32 6.78 4.93
N PRO A 21 -8.37 5.64 5.65
CA PRO A 21 -9.60 4.92 5.92
C PRO A 21 -10.65 5.83 6.58
N PRO A 22 -11.96 5.60 6.32
CA PRO A 22 -13.03 6.50 6.77
C PRO A 22 -13.06 6.69 8.29
N ALA A 23 -12.77 5.65 9.06
CA ALA A 23 -12.72 5.73 10.52
C ALA A 23 -11.59 6.65 11.03
N GLN A 24 -10.41 6.60 10.40
CA GLN A 24 -9.27 7.44 10.76
C GLN A 24 -9.47 8.88 10.30
N ARG A 25 -10.05 9.08 9.11
CA ARG A 25 -10.43 10.41 8.62
C ARG A 25 -11.38 11.11 9.59
N ASN A 26 -12.45 10.42 10.02
CA ASN A 26 -13.39 10.96 11.00
C ASN A 26 -12.72 11.30 12.34
N ALA A 27 -11.83 10.43 12.83
CA ALA A 27 -11.09 10.69 14.06
C ALA A 27 -10.21 11.96 13.95
N MET A 28 -9.66 12.21 12.77
CA MET A 28 -8.82 13.37 12.52
C MET A 28 -9.62 14.67 12.36
N GLU A 29 -10.76 14.63 11.66
CA GLU A 29 -11.69 15.76 11.57
C GLU A 29 -12.20 16.17 12.95
N LEU A 30 -12.54 15.20 13.80
CA LEU A 30 -12.90 15.46 15.20
C LEU A 30 -11.75 16.10 15.98
N HIS A 31 -10.51 15.68 15.74
CA HIS A 31 -9.34 16.29 16.38
C HIS A 31 -9.10 17.72 15.90
N LEU A 32 -9.20 17.99 14.59
CA LEU A 32 -9.05 19.32 13.99
C LEU A 32 -10.13 20.31 14.45
N ALA A 33 -11.33 19.81 14.79
CA ALA A 33 -12.39 20.62 15.37
C ALA A 33 -12.04 21.14 16.77
N VAL A 34 -11.25 20.40 17.55
CA VAL A 34 -10.97 20.69 18.97
C VAL A 34 -9.57 21.26 19.19
N CYS A 35 -8.59 20.94 18.34
CA CYS A 35 -7.19 21.34 18.50
C CYS A 35 -6.80 22.44 17.48
N PRO A 36 -6.71 23.72 17.89
CA PRO A 36 -6.37 24.81 16.97
C PRO A 36 -4.94 24.71 16.44
N ALA A 37 -3.98 24.21 17.24
CA ALA A 37 -2.59 24.05 16.81
C ALA A 37 -2.43 23.06 15.65
N CYS A 38 -3.21 21.97 15.66
CA CYS A 38 -3.17 21.02 14.53
C CYS A 38 -3.89 21.56 13.29
N ARG A 39 -4.93 22.39 13.49
CA ARG A 39 -5.63 23.06 12.39
C ARG A 39 -4.70 24.00 11.65
N GLU A 40 -3.98 24.85 12.38
CA GLU A 40 -3.00 25.79 11.82
C GLU A 40 -1.91 25.06 11.01
N ARG A 41 -1.43 23.90 11.48
CA ARG A 41 -0.45 23.09 10.74
C ARG A 41 -1.01 22.56 9.41
N ILE A 42 -2.21 21.99 9.43
CA ILE A 42 -2.85 21.49 8.20
C ILE A 42 -3.11 22.64 7.23
N GLU A 43 -3.58 23.79 7.72
CA GLU A 43 -3.77 25.00 6.91
C GLU A 43 -2.44 25.44 6.27
N GLY A 44 -1.34 25.47 7.02
CA GLY A 44 0.00 25.76 6.49
C GLY A 44 0.41 24.80 5.37
N PHE A 45 0.19 23.50 5.54
CA PHE A 45 0.47 22.52 4.48
C PHE A 45 -0.43 22.73 3.25
N THR A 46 -1.71 23.04 3.43
CA THR A 46 -2.62 23.31 2.30
C THR A 46 -2.22 24.57 1.53
N GLN A 47 -1.69 25.59 2.20
CA GLN A 47 -1.17 26.80 1.56
C GLN A 47 0.07 26.46 0.71
N VAL A 48 1.01 25.69 1.25
CA VAL A 48 2.19 25.24 0.49
C VAL A 48 1.79 24.44 -0.74
N LEU A 49 0.86 23.49 -0.59
CA LEU A 49 0.36 22.72 -1.74
C LEU A 49 -0.37 23.61 -2.77
N GLY A 50 -1.14 24.62 -2.31
CA GLY A 50 -1.78 25.57 -3.20
C GLY A 50 -0.78 26.39 -4.03
N LEU A 51 0.37 26.75 -3.45
CA LEU A 51 1.46 27.39 -4.20
C LEU A 51 2.09 26.45 -5.24
N LEU A 52 2.16 25.15 -4.93
CA LEU A 52 2.63 24.15 -5.90
C LEU A 52 1.63 23.90 -7.03
N ASP A 53 0.33 24.08 -6.78
CA ASP A 53 -0.72 23.90 -7.79
C ASP A 53 -0.71 25.02 -8.85
N GLU A 54 -0.13 26.19 -8.53
CA GLU A 54 0.11 27.25 -9.51
C GLU A 54 1.18 26.87 -10.54
N TRP A 55 1.98 25.84 -10.27
CA TRP A 55 2.87 25.27 -11.27
C TRP A 55 2.03 24.57 -12.34
N GLU A 56 2.00 25.16 -13.55
CA GLU A 56 1.29 24.57 -14.68
C GLU A 56 1.83 23.18 -15.01
N GLY A 57 1.05 22.15 -14.66
CA GLY A 57 1.41 20.77 -14.86
C GLY A 57 1.66 20.47 -16.33
N VAL A 58 2.65 19.63 -16.61
CA VAL A 58 2.94 19.19 -17.98
C VAL A 58 1.70 18.50 -18.55
N GLN A 59 1.05 19.13 -19.53
CA GLN A 59 -0.08 18.53 -20.21
C GLN A 59 0.34 17.21 -20.88
N PRO A 60 -0.39 16.11 -20.67
CA PRO A 60 -0.08 14.86 -21.34
C PRO A 60 -0.19 15.05 -22.85
N SER A 61 0.74 14.45 -23.60
CA SER A 61 0.69 14.47 -25.07
C SER A 61 -0.66 13.93 -25.57
N SER A 62 -1.15 14.41 -26.71
CA SER A 62 -2.41 13.92 -27.31
C SER A 62 -2.43 12.40 -27.54
N PHE A 63 -1.27 11.79 -27.78
CA PHE A 63 -1.11 10.34 -27.96
C PHE A 63 -1.08 9.53 -26.65
N PHE A 64 -0.94 10.19 -25.49
CA PHE A 64 -0.89 9.52 -24.19
C PHE A 64 -2.18 8.75 -23.91
N GLN A 65 -3.33 9.39 -24.17
CA GLN A 65 -4.64 8.77 -23.95
C GLN A 65 -4.81 7.50 -24.79
N THR A 66 -4.45 7.55 -26.08
CA THR A 66 -4.53 6.39 -26.98
C THR A 66 -3.63 5.24 -26.53
N ARG A 67 -2.41 5.54 -26.07
CA ARG A 67 -1.50 4.51 -25.55
C ARG A 67 -2.01 3.92 -24.24
N LEU A 68 -2.55 4.76 -23.35
CA LEU A 68 -3.11 4.34 -22.08
C LEU A 68 -4.31 3.41 -22.29
N THR A 69 -5.27 3.79 -23.14
CA THR A 69 -6.43 2.95 -23.43
C THR A 69 -6.04 1.63 -24.05
N ALA A 70 -5.06 1.63 -24.98
CA ALA A 70 -4.56 0.40 -25.59
C ALA A 70 -3.94 -0.56 -24.56
N ARG A 71 -3.19 -0.04 -23.57
CA ARG A 71 -2.62 -0.85 -22.48
C ARG A 71 -3.68 -1.41 -21.53
N LEU A 72 -4.69 -0.59 -21.18
CA LEU A 72 -5.79 -1.05 -20.33
C LEU A 72 -6.61 -2.15 -21.00
N GLU A 73 -6.84 -2.07 -22.31
CA GLU A 73 -7.52 -3.12 -23.08
C GLU A 73 -6.71 -4.41 -23.14
N GLU A 74 -5.39 -4.32 -23.37
CA GLU A 74 -4.48 -5.47 -23.35
C GLU A 74 -4.53 -6.21 -22.00
N GLU A 75 -4.45 -5.48 -20.89
CA GLU A 75 -4.57 -6.05 -19.55
C GLU A 75 -5.98 -6.64 -19.28
N ALA A 76 -7.03 -5.95 -19.72
CA ALA A 76 -8.42 -6.43 -19.56
C ALA A 76 -8.67 -7.75 -20.32
N VAL A 77 -8.05 -7.93 -21.50
CA VAL A 77 -8.13 -9.18 -22.27
C VAL A 77 -7.48 -10.33 -21.51
N THR A 78 -6.33 -10.12 -20.85
CA THR A 78 -5.67 -11.16 -20.05
C THR A 78 -6.50 -11.58 -18.83
N GLN A 79 -7.16 -10.63 -18.16
CA GLN A 79 -8.07 -10.94 -17.05
C GLN A 79 -9.38 -11.60 -17.52
N GLY A 80 -9.87 -11.20 -18.69
CA GLY A 80 -11.07 -11.77 -19.31
C GLY A 80 -10.88 -13.25 -19.69
N TRP A 81 -9.68 -13.63 -20.16
CA TRP A 81 -9.36 -15.02 -20.48
C TRP A 81 -9.48 -15.94 -19.25
N TRP A 82 -8.90 -15.58 -18.10
CA TRP A 82 -9.02 -16.39 -16.86
C TRP A 82 -10.46 -16.52 -16.38
N LYS A 83 -11.23 -15.42 -16.40
CA LYS A 83 -12.66 -15.43 -16.02
C LYS A 83 -13.50 -16.31 -16.96
N ASN A 84 -13.23 -16.24 -18.26
CA ASN A 84 -13.96 -17.01 -19.27
C ASN A 84 -13.55 -18.48 -19.25
N ALA A 85 -12.27 -18.79 -19.04
CA ALA A 85 -11.77 -20.16 -18.87
C ALA A 85 -12.38 -20.81 -17.62
N TRP A 86 -12.40 -20.11 -16.48
CA TRP A 86 -13.04 -20.62 -15.27
C TRP A 86 -14.54 -20.81 -15.46
N ARG A 87 -15.24 -19.87 -16.12
CA ARG A 87 -16.67 -19.99 -16.43
C ARG A 87 -16.99 -21.07 -17.47
N ALA A 88 -16.05 -21.40 -18.36
CA ALA A 88 -16.16 -22.51 -19.30
C ALA A 88 -15.90 -23.87 -18.60
N TRP A 89 -15.06 -23.88 -17.57
CA TRP A 89 -14.77 -25.08 -16.78
C TRP A 89 -15.80 -25.34 -15.68
N ILE A 90 -16.50 -24.29 -15.22
CA ILE A 90 -17.70 -24.44 -14.40
C ILE A 90 -18.83 -24.88 -15.34
N PRO A 91 -19.32 -26.14 -15.25
CA PRO A 91 -20.48 -26.54 -16.02
C PRO A 91 -21.63 -25.60 -15.68
N ARG A 92 -22.34 -25.10 -16.71
CA ARG A 92 -23.56 -24.29 -16.53
C ARG A 92 -24.39 -24.88 -15.39
N PRO A 93 -24.94 -24.07 -14.47
CA PRO A 93 -25.72 -24.60 -13.36
C PRO A 93 -26.89 -25.35 -13.95
N VAL A 94 -26.77 -26.68 -14.02
CA VAL A 94 -27.88 -27.57 -14.34
C VAL A 94 -28.80 -27.40 -13.16
N THR A 95 -29.88 -26.63 -13.37
CA THR A 95 -31.09 -26.50 -12.54
C THR A 95 -30.99 -27.25 -11.21
N GLY A 96 -30.87 -26.47 -10.12
CA GLY A 96 -30.59 -26.77 -8.69
C GLY A 96 -30.78 -28.18 -8.07
N SER A 97 -31.46 -29.11 -8.73
CA SER A 97 -31.73 -30.46 -8.25
C SER A 97 -30.50 -31.37 -8.22
N LEU A 98 -29.56 -31.27 -9.17
CA LEU A 98 -28.39 -32.17 -9.21
C LEU A 98 -27.29 -31.76 -8.22
N PHE A 99 -27.07 -30.45 -8.05
CA PHE A 99 -26.12 -29.94 -7.05
C PHE A 99 -26.52 -30.31 -5.62
N ALA A 100 -27.82 -30.26 -5.30
CA ALA A 100 -28.32 -30.65 -3.99
C ALA A 100 -28.04 -32.12 -3.66
N ILE A 101 -28.21 -33.02 -4.65
CA ILE A 101 -27.94 -34.46 -4.48
C ILE A 101 -26.44 -34.72 -4.30
N VAL A 102 -25.59 -34.14 -5.15
CA VAL A 102 -24.14 -34.31 -5.05
C VAL A 102 -23.62 -33.74 -3.72
N PHE A 103 -24.10 -32.58 -3.29
CA PHE A 103 -23.73 -31.99 -2.02
C PHE A 103 -24.16 -32.86 -0.84
N ALA A 104 -25.39 -33.39 -0.86
CA ALA A 104 -25.87 -34.31 0.18
C ALA A 104 -25.01 -35.59 0.26
N VAL A 105 -24.61 -36.16 -0.89
CA VAL A 105 -23.73 -37.34 -0.96
C VAL A 105 -22.33 -37.02 -0.43
N VAL A 106 -21.73 -35.89 -0.83
CA VAL A 106 -20.39 -35.50 -0.36
C VAL A 106 -20.40 -35.23 1.15
N VAL A 107 -21.43 -34.54 1.66
CA VAL A 107 -21.56 -34.28 3.10
C VAL A 107 -21.76 -35.58 3.87
N THR A 108 -22.60 -36.50 3.39
CA THR A 108 -22.79 -37.79 4.07
C THR A 108 -21.51 -38.62 4.03
N VAL A 109 -20.80 -38.70 2.91
CA VAL A 109 -19.51 -39.41 2.81
C VAL A 109 -18.46 -38.76 3.71
N GLY A 110 -18.34 -37.43 3.72
CA GLY A 110 -17.40 -36.71 4.59
C GLY A 110 -17.70 -36.92 6.08
N VAL A 111 -18.97 -36.90 6.47
CA VAL A 111 -19.39 -37.21 7.85
C VAL A 111 -19.07 -38.65 8.19
N VAL A 112 -19.36 -39.61 7.30
CA VAL A 112 -19.02 -41.02 7.54
C VAL A 112 -17.52 -41.21 7.67
N LEU A 113 -16.71 -40.61 6.80
CA LEU A 113 -15.25 -40.67 6.89
C LEU A 113 -14.72 -40.04 8.18
N LEU A 114 -15.25 -38.89 8.62
CA LEU A 114 -14.88 -38.28 9.90
C LEU A 114 -15.27 -39.15 11.10
N ARG A 115 -16.39 -39.85 11.04
CA ARG A 115 -16.85 -40.76 12.11
C ARG A 115 -16.11 -42.10 12.10
N TYR A 116 -15.60 -42.51 10.94
CA TYR A 116 -14.92 -43.78 10.74
C TYR A 116 -13.39 -43.62 10.71
N SER A 117 -12.87 -42.40 10.83
CA SER A 117 -11.44 -42.15 10.99
C SER A 117 -11.01 -42.73 12.33
N PRO A 118 -10.21 -43.82 12.37
CA PRO A 118 -9.70 -44.34 13.61
C PRO A 118 -8.81 -43.27 14.24
N THR A 119 -9.08 -42.93 15.50
CA THR A 119 -8.23 -42.07 16.33
C THR A 119 -6.77 -42.52 16.18
N PRO A 120 -5.85 -41.68 15.65
CA PRO A 120 -4.44 -42.02 15.68
C PRO A 120 -4.01 -42.07 17.15
N SER A 121 -3.48 -43.23 17.55
CA SER A 121 -2.83 -43.44 18.86
C SER A 121 -1.79 -42.34 19.11
N PRO A 122 -1.56 -41.92 20.37
CA PRO A 122 -0.54 -40.94 20.66
C PRO A 122 0.82 -41.55 20.32
N VAL A 123 1.50 -41.01 19.32
CA VAL A 123 2.92 -41.29 19.12
C VAL A 123 3.66 -40.51 20.18
N GLU A 124 4.02 -41.22 21.22
CA GLU A 124 5.00 -40.80 22.21
C GLU A 124 6.40 -40.84 21.55
N MET A 125 7.13 -39.74 21.71
CA MET A 125 8.60 -39.63 21.65
C MET A 125 9.30 -39.66 20.28
N SER A 126 9.85 -38.51 19.88
CA SER A 126 11.30 -38.25 19.97
C SER A 126 11.61 -36.86 19.44
N GLN A 127 12.07 -35.98 20.33
CA GLN A 127 12.56 -34.65 20.03
C GLN A 127 14.07 -34.77 19.75
N PRO A 128 14.55 -34.59 18.51
CA PRO A 128 15.95 -34.36 18.30
C PRO A 128 16.23 -32.89 18.63
N ALA A 129 17.10 -32.69 19.61
CA ALA A 129 17.75 -31.41 19.82
C ALA A 129 18.54 -31.05 18.56
N ALA A 130 18.16 -29.96 17.91
CA ALA A 130 18.97 -29.24 16.93
C ALA A 130 18.61 -27.75 16.99
N PRO A 131 19.58 -26.86 16.82
CA PRO A 131 19.71 -25.63 17.58
C PRO A 131 18.71 -24.54 17.18
N ALA A 132 18.42 -23.66 18.14
CA ALA A 132 17.72 -22.41 17.94
C ALA A 132 18.43 -21.58 16.86
N VAL A 133 17.96 -21.70 15.62
CA VAL A 133 18.18 -20.67 14.61
C VAL A 133 17.22 -19.57 15.00
N ALA A 134 17.76 -18.55 15.66
CA ALA A 134 17.06 -17.30 15.86
C ALA A 134 16.67 -16.78 14.47
N VAL A 135 15.41 -16.96 14.11
CA VAL A 135 14.79 -16.14 13.07
C VAL A 135 14.82 -14.74 13.65
N VAL A 136 15.85 -13.99 13.28
CA VAL A 136 15.84 -12.54 13.41
C VAL A 136 14.64 -12.11 12.60
N ALA A 137 13.54 -11.84 13.30
CA ALA A 137 12.48 -11.02 12.78
C ALA A 137 13.17 -9.73 12.35
N SER A 138 13.27 -9.48 11.05
CA SER A 138 13.58 -8.16 10.51
C SER A 138 12.36 -7.27 10.74
N ALA A 139 12.04 -7.06 12.01
CA ALA A 139 11.24 -5.96 12.51
C ALA A 139 12.25 -4.98 13.10
N GLY A 140 12.72 -4.08 12.24
CA GLY A 140 13.75 -3.11 12.57
C GLY A 140 15.00 -3.35 11.74
N ASP A 141 14.92 -3.01 10.45
CA ASP A 141 16.08 -2.35 9.85
C ASP A 141 15.81 -1.60 8.54
N GLU A 142 14.65 -0.94 8.41
CA GLU A 142 14.57 0.12 7.42
C GLU A 142 15.56 1.25 7.77
N THR A 143 15.84 1.45 9.05
CA THR A 143 16.76 2.48 9.56
C THR A 143 18.24 2.22 9.30
N ALA A 144 18.77 0.97 9.30
CA ALA A 144 20.17 0.77 8.89
C ALA A 144 20.39 0.98 7.39
N LEU A 145 19.38 0.72 6.55
CA LEU A 145 19.48 1.09 5.14
C LEU A 145 19.72 2.60 4.98
N TYR A 146 19.21 3.41 5.91
CA TYR A 146 19.46 4.86 5.95
C TYR A 146 20.73 5.26 6.71
N GLN A 147 21.27 4.42 7.62
CA GLN A 147 22.53 4.71 8.32
C GLN A 147 23.77 4.45 7.45
N ASP A 148 23.69 3.52 6.50
CA ASP A 148 24.82 3.17 5.62
C ASP A 148 24.86 3.98 4.30
N LEU A 149 24.09 5.07 4.18
CA LEU A 149 24.27 6.03 3.09
C LEU A 149 25.36 7.05 3.47
N PRO A 150 26.61 6.93 2.94
CA PRO A 150 27.64 7.96 3.12
C PRO A 150 27.26 9.31 2.49
N LEU A 151 26.11 9.39 1.82
CA LEU A 151 25.55 10.61 1.22
C LEU A 151 25.09 11.64 2.26
N LEU A 152 24.88 11.23 3.53
CA LEU A 152 24.44 12.11 4.62
C LEU A 152 25.57 12.57 5.55
N GLU A 153 26.82 12.14 5.34
CA GLU A 153 27.96 12.67 6.11
C GLU A 153 28.58 13.91 5.46
N ASP A 154 28.36 14.10 4.16
CA ASP A 154 28.87 15.22 3.37
C ASP A 154 27.96 16.48 3.42
N TRP A 155 27.39 16.78 4.60
CA TRP A 155 26.72 18.07 4.85
C TRP A 155 27.66 19.28 4.69
N GLU A 156 28.98 19.07 4.65
CA GLU A 156 29.96 20.11 4.31
C GLU A 156 30.08 20.34 2.80
N VAL A 157 29.85 19.32 1.96
CA VAL A 157 29.84 19.47 0.49
C VAL A 157 28.62 20.26 0.04
N LEU A 158 27.46 20.06 0.69
CA LEU A 158 26.28 20.91 0.48
C LEU A 158 26.47 22.36 0.99
N ARG A 159 27.47 22.61 1.83
CA ARG A 159 27.76 23.98 2.34
C ARG A 159 28.78 24.71 1.48
N ASN A 160 29.68 23.99 0.81
CA ASN A 160 30.65 24.52 -0.15
C ASN A 160 30.06 24.74 -1.57
N PHE A 161 28.77 25.07 -1.67
CA PHE A 161 28.11 25.47 -2.91
C PHE A 161 28.57 26.85 -3.39
N GLU A 162 29.87 27.01 -3.67
CA GLU A 162 30.46 28.17 -4.34
C GLU A 162 29.85 28.34 -5.75
N VAL A 163 29.37 27.23 -6.33
CA VAL A 163 28.67 27.16 -7.63
C VAL A 163 27.34 27.93 -7.66
N LEU A 164 26.63 28.06 -6.53
CA LEU A 164 25.37 28.84 -6.49
C LEU A 164 25.62 30.36 -6.36
N GLN A 165 26.79 30.78 -5.86
CA GLN A 165 27.14 32.20 -5.86
C GLN A 165 27.52 32.71 -7.27
N GLU A 166 28.17 31.88 -8.08
CA GLU A 166 28.56 32.21 -9.46
C GLU A 166 27.33 32.50 -10.36
N LEU A 167 26.22 31.79 -10.15
CA LEU A 167 24.96 32.01 -10.88
C LEU A 167 24.21 33.27 -10.42
N SER A 168 24.43 33.74 -9.19
CA SER A 168 23.85 35.01 -8.72
C SER A 168 24.62 36.23 -9.24
N ASN A 169 25.91 36.07 -9.56
CA ASN A 169 26.77 37.15 -10.07
C ASN A 169 26.78 37.27 -11.60
N THR A 170 26.18 36.33 -12.32
CA THR A 170 25.99 36.43 -13.78
C THR A 170 24.75 37.27 -14.08
N THR A 171 24.87 38.59 -13.94
CA THR A 171 23.95 39.52 -14.60
C THR A 171 23.99 39.25 -16.11
N PRO A 172 22.85 39.02 -16.79
CA PRO A 172 22.85 38.94 -18.24
C PRO A 172 23.24 40.31 -18.80
N VAL A 173 24.40 40.39 -19.44
CA VAL A 173 24.76 41.52 -20.29
C VAL A 173 23.84 41.46 -21.52
N MET A 174 22.83 42.34 -21.55
CA MET A 174 22.19 42.68 -22.81
C MET A 174 23.14 43.57 -23.62
N GLN A 175 23.65 43.04 -24.73
CA GLN A 175 23.96 43.79 -25.94
C GLN A 175 23.46 43.02 -27.16
#